data_AF-A0A7D5GD06-F1
#
_entry.id   AF-A0A7D5GD06-F1
#
_cell.length_a   1.000
_cell.length_b   1.000
_cell.length_c   1.000
_cell.angle_alpha   90.00
_cell.angle_beta   90.00
_cell.angle_gamma   90.00
#
_symmetry.space_group_name_H-M   'P 1'
#
loop_
_entity.id
_entity.type
_entity.pdbx_description
1 polymer ?
#
loop_
_entity_poly.entity_id
_entity_poly.type
_entity_poly.pdbx_seq_one_letter_code
_entity_poly.pdbx_strand_id
1 'polypeptide(L)'
;KSARDTAVFKKIAAVGLVLGCLVIAPALFVIALIIGAILFFSGVNDSVERKARQEALNTARRSMAAAQERWNLESGDGKFQAKLKELSNLRTEYESLANQLAQEKQKLQQNLHNIQLHKFLDQHFLENHNIPGVGPTRKATLASFGIETAADVTWSSVMKINGFGQKLTRELVDWRHGLERRFVFNPAKGVDPADIAAINQRFGQKRRQIEGSLLAGPEHLNQICGQILQQRIQTLPTIRAAAQQVAQAEADLALL
;
A
#
# COMPACT_ATOMS: atom_id res chain seq x y z
N LYS A 1 6.07 2.28 55.10
CA LYS A 1 6.39 1.78 56.46
C LYS A 1 5.17 1.19 57.18
N SER A 2 3.98 1.79 57.06
CA SER A 2 2.75 1.34 57.74
C SER A 2 2.27 -0.09 57.39
N ALA A 3 2.23 -0.50 56.11
CA ALA A 3 1.65 -1.80 55.73
C ALA A 3 2.45 -3.03 56.24
N ARG A 4 3.78 -3.00 56.10
CA ARG A 4 4.66 -4.08 56.59
C ARG A 4 4.60 -4.23 58.11
N ASP A 5 4.53 -3.11 58.83
CA ASP A 5 4.48 -3.11 60.29
C ASP A 5 3.13 -3.66 60.80
N THR A 6 2.02 -3.34 60.12
CA THR A 6 0.71 -3.93 60.45
C THR A 6 0.62 -5.43 60.15
N ALA A 7 1.25 -5.91 59.07
CA ALA A 7 1.28 -7.33 58.73
C ALA A 7 2.12 -8.15 59.72
N VAL A 8 3.26 -7.61 60.16
CA VAL A 8 4.11 -8.24 61.20
C VAL A 8 3.38 -8.23 62.54
N PHE A 9 2.72 -7.14 62.92
CA PHE A 9 1.94 -7.05 64.15
C PHE A 9 0.78 -8.06 64.20
N LYS A 10 0.02 -8.21 63.11
CA LYS A 10 -1.06 -9.20 63.03
C LYS A 10 -0.57 -10.64 63.18
N LYS A 11 0.59 -10.97 62.60
CA LYS A 11 1.21 -12.30 62.74
C LYS A 11 1.71 -12.56 64.15
N ILE A 12 2.32 -11.56 64.80
CA ILE A 12 2.78 -11.66 66.19
C ILE A 12 1.56 -11.80 67.14
N ALA A 13 0.50 -11.03 66.92
CA ALA A 13 -0.73 -11.11 67.70
C ALA A 13 -1.43 -12.48 67.56
N ALA A 14 -1.46 -13.05 66.35
CA ALA A 14 -2.01 -14.38 66.10
C ALA A 14 -1.25 -15.49 66.85
N VAL A 15 0.09 -15.45 66.84
CA VAL A 15 0.94 -16.40 67.57
C VAL A 15 0.77 -16.24 69.09
N GLY A 16 0.71 -15.00 69.58
CA GLY A 16 0.49 -14.70 71.00
C GLY A 16 -0.86 -15.18 71.52
N LEU A 17 -1.93 -15.03 70.73
CA LEU A 17 -3.28 -15.46 71.10
C LEU A 17 -3.40 -16.99 71.21
N VAL A 18 -2.76 -17.73 70.31
CA VAL A 18 -2.73 -19.21 70.33
C VAL A 18 -1.91 -19.73 71.51
N LEU A 19 -0.72 -19.16 71.75
CA LEU A 19 0.15 -19.57 72.84
C LEU A 19 -0.42 -19.21 74.22
N GLY A 20 -1.05 -18.05 74.36
CA GLY A 20 -1.70 -17.64 75.62
C GLY A 20 -2.91 -18.50 75.98
N CYS A 21 -3.74 -18.89 75.00
CA CYS A 21 -4.89 -19.76 75.25
C CYS A 21 -4.50 -21.19 75.62
N LEU A 22 -3.34 -21.69 75.15
CA LEU A 22 -2.84 -23.04 75.48
C LEU A 22 -2.56 -23.19 76.99
N VAL A 23 -2.10 -22.12 77.65
CA VAL A 23 -1.66 -22.15 79.06
C VAL A 23 -2.79 -21.76 80.01
N ILE A 24 -3.65 -20.82 79.63
CA ILE A 24 -4.64 -20.19 80.53
C ILE A 24 -6.01 -20.86 80.45
N ALA A 25 -6.45 -21.29 79.27
CA ALA A 25 -7.81 -21.80 79.05
C ALA A 25 -7.85 -22.86 77.93
N PRO A 26 -7.39 -24.10 78.20
CA PRO A 26 -7.19 -25.13 77.17
C PRO A 26 -8.47 -25.53 76.41
N ALA A 27 -9.65 -25.35 77.02
CA ALA A 27 -10.94 -25.61 76.38
C ALA A 27 -11.22 -24.67 75.17
N LEU A 28 -10.57 -23.50 75.10
CA LEU A 28 -10.74 -22.53 74.00
C LEU A 28 -9.64 -22.61 72.94
N PHE A 29 -8.67 -23.52 73.11
CA PHE A 29 -7.49 -23.62 72.24
C PHE A 29 -7.85 -23.88 70.76
N VAL A 30 -8.87 -24.70 70.50
CA VAL A 30 -9.31 -25.00 69.12
C VAL A 30 -9.91 -23.75 68.45
N ILE A 31 -10.68 -22.95 69.19
CA ILE A 31 -11.24 -21.69 68.70
C ILE A 31 -10.12 -20.66 68.47
N ALA A 32 -9.15 -20.59 69.39
CA ALA A 32 -7.97 -19.75 69.25
C ALA A 32 -7.11 -20.13 68.03
N LEU A 33 -6.99 -21.42 67.70
CA LEU A 33 -6.31 -21.88 66.48
C LEU A 33 -7.04 -21.43 65.20
N ILE A 34 -8.37 -21.51 65.17
CA ILE A 34 -9.16 -21.08 64.01
C ILE A 34 -9.02 -19.57 63.80
N ILE A 35 -9.15 -18.78 64.87
CA ILE A 35 -9.00 -17.32 64.81
C ILE A 35 -7.56 -16.92 64.46
N GLY A 36 -6.57 -17.60 65.06
CA GLY A 36 -5.15 -17.42 64.77
C GLY A 36 -4.82 -17.74 63.31
N ALA A 37 -5.37 -18.83 62.77
CA ALA A 37 -5.23 -19.19 61.36
C ALA A 37 -5.88 -18.15 60.45
N ILE A 38 -7.10 -17.69 60.76
CA ILE A 38 -7.76 -16.62 59.99
C ILE A 38 -6.91 -15.35 59.99
N LEU A 39 -6.40 -14.91 61.14
CA LEU A 39 -5.55 -13.72 61.24
C LEU A 39 -4.20 -13.90 60.52
N PHE A 40 -3.59 -15.09 60.60
CA PHE A 40 -2.32 -15.41 59.97
C PHE A 40 -2.42 -15.54 58.44
N PHE A 41 -3.54 -16.09 57.94
CA PHE A 41 -3.83 -16.27 56.51
C PHE A 41 -4.62 -15.10 55.89
N SER A 42 -5.08 -14.12 56.67
CA SER A 42 -5.77 -12.89 56.19
C SER A 42 -4.88 -11.89 55.42
N GLY A 43 -3.81 -12.37 54.76
CA GLY A 43 -3.04 -11.61 53.75
C GLY A 43 -3.81 -11.37 52.44
N VAL A 44 -5.10 -11.72 52.40
CA VAL A 44 -5.98 -11.61 51.23
C VAL A 44 -6.09 -10.16 50.75
N ASN A 45 -6.14 -9.17 51.63
CA ASN A 45 -6.27 -7.75 51.21
C ASN A 45 -5.03 -7.23 50.46
N ASP A 46 -3.82 -7.61 50.87
CA ASP A 46 -2.58 -7.13 50.23
C ASP A 46 -2.41 -7.73 48.81
N SER A 47 -2.81 -9.00 48.64
CA SER A 47 -2.79 -9.66 47.33
C SER A 47 -3.86 -9.16 46.36
N VAL A 48 -5.05 -8.81 46.86
CA VAL A 48 -6.16 -8.26 46.05
C VAL A 48 -5.86 -6.81 45.66
N GLU A 49 -5.35 -6.00 46.59
CA GLU A 49 -4.96 -4.62 46.33
C GLU A 49 -3.78 -4.52 45.36
N ARG A 50 -2.75 -5.35 45.53
CA ARG A 50 -1.64 -5.45 44.58
C ARG A 50 -2.11 -5.87 43.18
N LYS A 51 -3.01 -6.86 43.09
CA LYS A 51 -3.60 -7.26 41.80
C LYS A 51 -4.39 -6.12 41.14
N ALA A 52 -5.22 -5.41 41.91
CA ALA A 52 -5.99 -4.28 41.40
C ALA A 52 -5.08 -3.14 40.89
N ARG A 53 -4.03 -2.78 41.64
CA ARG A 53 -3.05 -1.75 41.19
C ARG A 53 -2.24 -2.21 39.98
N GLN A 54 -1.92 -3.51 39.90
CA GLN A 54 -1.26 -4.08 38.72
C GLN A 54 -2.16 -4.05 37.48
N GLU A 55 -3.45 -4.33 37.63
CA GLU A 55 -4.44 -4.23 36.55
C GLU A 55 -4.66 -2.79 36.10
N ALA A 56 -4.69 -1.83 37.04
CA ALA A 56 -4.74 -0.40 36.74
C ALA A 56 -3.51 0.05 35.94
N LEU A 57 -2.30 -0.37 36.34
CA LEU A 57 -1.07 -0.10 35.59
C LEU A 57 -1.10 -0.72 34.19
N ASN A 58 -1.54 -1.97 34.06
CA ASN A 58 -1.67 -2.63 32.76
C ASN A 58 -2.66 -1.89 31.85
N THR A 59 -3.78 -1.41 32.39
CA THR A 59 -4.77 -0.63 31.66
C THR A 59 -4.20 0.73 31.21
N ALA A 60 -3.50 1.44 32.10
CA ALA A 60 -2.82 2.70 31.78
C ALA A 60 -1.75 2.51 30.70
N ARG A 61 -0.98 1.40 30.74
CA ARG A 61 0.00 1.08 29.70
C ARG A 61 -0.66 0.81 28.35
N ARG A 62 -1.82 0.13 28.32
CA ARG A 62 -2.59 -0.08 27.09
C ARG A 62 -3.14 1.22 26.52
N SER A 63 -3.66 2.12 27.37
CA SER A 63 -4.16 3.42 26.91
C SER A 63 -3.03 4.28 26.34
N MET A 64 -1.85 4.28 26.98
CA MET A 64 -0.65 4.94 26.48
C MET A 64 -0.18 4.35 25.14
N ALA A 65 -0.13 3.03 25.01
CA ALA A 65 0.25 2.38 23.75
C ALA A 65 -0.72 2.74 22.61
N ALA A 66 -2.03 2.73 22.85
CA ALA A 66 -3.03 3.13 21.87
C ALA A 66 -2.92 4.62 21.49
N ALA A 67 -2.65 5.50 22.47
CA ALA A 67 -2.43 6.92 22.21
C ALA A 67 -1.16 7.15 21.37
N GLN A 68 -0.09 6.40 21.64
CA GLN A 68 1.16 6.47 20.87
C GLN A 68 0.98 5.97 19.43
N GLU A 69 0.21 4.90 19.22
CA GLU A 69 -0.09 4.39 17.89
C GLU A 69 -0.87 5.42 17.07
N ARG A 70 -1.93 6.01 17.64
CA ARG A 70 -2.69 7.09 17.00
C ARG A 70 -1.82 8.30 16.67
N TRP A 71 -0.95 8.70 17.59
CA TRP A 71 0.02 9.78 17.34
C TRP A 71 0.92 9.48 16.14
N ASN A 72 1.46 8.27 16.07
CA ASN A 72 2.36 7.89 14.98
C ASN A 72 1.62 7.88 13.62
N LEU A 73 0.35 7.44 13.61
CA LEU A 73 -0.48 7.40 12.41
C LEU A 73 -0.95 8.78 11.94
N GLU A 74 -1.37 9.64 12.87
CA GLU A 74 -2.05 10.90 12.56
C GLU A 74 -1.09 12.11 12.56
N SER A 75 -0.07 12.07 13.42
CA SER A 75 0.87 13.16 13.70
C SER A 75 2.31 12.85 13.29
N GLY A 76 2.55 11.66 12.72
CA GLY A 76 3.84 11.26 12.16
C GLY A 76 4.14 11.94 10.82
N ASP A 77 5.42 11.95 10.45
CA ASP A 77 5.90 12.62 9.23
C ASP A 77 5.66 11.78 7.95
N GLY A 78 4.96 10.64 8.05
CA GLY A 78 4.78 9.69 6.96
C GLY A 78 4.14 10.30 5.71
N LYS A 79 3.10 11.14 5.88
CA LYS A 79 2.45 11.85 4.76
C LYS A 79 3.40 12.83 4.08
N PHE A 80 4.22 13.54 4.86
CA PHE A 80 5.22 14.47 4.34
C PHE A 80 6.31 13.73 3.56
N GLN A 81 6.87 12.66 4.13
CA GLN A 81 7.88 11.84 3.48
C GLN A 81 7.37 11.17 2.20
N ALA A 82 6.13 10.69 2.20
CA ALA A 82 5.48 10.15 1.02
C ALA A 82 5.37 11.21 -0.09
N LYS A 83 4.93 12.44 0.24
CA LYS A 83 4.82 13.51 -0.74
C LYS A 83 6.17 13.98 -1.26
N LEU A 84 7.18 14.07 -0.39
CA LEU A 84 8.54 14.41 -0.77
C LEU A 84 9.13 13.36 -1.72
N LYS A 85 8.90 12.08 -1.46
CA LYS A 85 9.30 10.97 -2.33
C LYS A 85 8.60 11.03 -3.69
N GLU A 86 7.30 11.31 -3.71
CA GLU A 86 6.54 11.52 -4.96
C GLU A 86 7.16 12.65 -5.81
N LEU A 87 7.43 13.81 -5.21
CA LEU A 87 8.06 14.94 -5.89
C LEU A 87 9.48 14.63 -6.39
N SER A 88 10.26 13.86 -5.62
CA SER A 88 11.59 13.38 -6.03
C SER A 88 11.52 12.44 -7.24
N ASN A 89 10.54 11.54 -7.25
CA ASN A 89 10.30 10.65 -8.39
C ASN A 89 9.88 11.45 -9.63
N LEU A 90 8.97 12.42 -9.48
CA LEU A 90 8.55 13.31 -10.56
C LEU A 90 9.71 14.14 -11.12
N ARG A 91 10.63 14.60 -10.25
CA ARG A 91 11.85 15.28 -10.67
C ARG A 91 12.75 14.36 -11.51
N THR A 92 13.00 13.15 -11.01
CA THR A 92 13.81 12.15 -11.73
C THR A 92 13.20 11.83 -13.08
N GLU A 93 11.87 11.69 -13.12
CA GLU A 93 11.13 11.45 -14.35
C GLU A 93 11.29 12.64 -15.32
N TYR A 94 11.12 13.87 -14.85
CA TYR A 94 11.32 15.09 -15.62
C TYR A 94 12.72 15.16 -16.25
N GLU A 95 13.76 14.93 -15.45
CA GLU A 95 15.16 14.93 -15.90
C GLU A 95 15.40 13.86 -16.99
N SER A 96 14.71 12.73 -16.91
CA SER A 96 14.81 11.65 -17.90
C SER A 96 13.96 11.86 -19.17
N LEU A 97 13.02 12.82 -19.20
CA LEU A 97 12.07 12.98 -20.32
C LEU A 97 12.76 13.23 -21.65
N ALA A 98 13.83 14.03 -21.67
CA ALA A 98 14.56 14.32 -22.90
C ALA A 98 15.20 13.06 -23.49
N ASN A 99 15.79 12.22 -22.63
CA ASN A 99 16.37 10.94 -23.03
C ASN A 99 15.29 9.96 -23.50
N GLN A 100 14.15 9.88 -22.79
CA GLN A 100 13.01 9.06 -23.21
C GLN A 100 12.47 9.50 -24.59
N LEU A 101 12.36 10.82 -24.83
CA LEU A 101 11.93 11.36 -26.11
C LEU A 101 12.91 11.00 -27.23
N ALA A 102 14.21 11.12 -26.98
CA ALA A 102 15.24 10.76 -27.94
C ALA A 102 15.20 9.26 -28.26
N GLN A 103 15.06 8.41 -27.24
CA GLN A 103 14.92 6.95 -27.40
C GLN A 103 13.68 6.57 -28.20
N GLU A 104 12.52 7.18 -27.93
CA GLU A 104 11.30 6.91 -28.69
C GLU A 104 11.41 7.34 -30.16
N LYS A 105 12.05 8.48 -30.44
CA LYS A 105 12.36 8.90 -31.81
C LYS A 105 13.33 7.93 -32.50
N GLN A 106 14.34 7.45 -31.77
CA GLN A 106 15.28 6.46 -32.29
C GLN A 106 14.60 5.13 -32.60
N LYS A 107 13.69 4.65 -31.74
CA LYS A 107 12.87 3.45 -32.02
C LYS A 107 12.03 3.63 -33.28
N LEU A 108 11.47 4.82 -33.49
CA LEU A 108 10.69 5.14 -34.68
C LEU A 108 11.56 5.06 -35.95
N GLN A 109 12.80 5.52 -35.87
CA GLN A 109 13.79 5.38 -36.95
C GLN A 109 14.21 3.92 -37.18
N GLN A 110 14.47 3.16 -36.11
CA GLN A 110 14.85 1.75 -36.20
C GLN A 110 13.73 0.88 -36.79
N ASN A 111 12.47 1.22 -36.49
CA ASN A 111 11.30 0.51 -36.99
C ASN A 111 10.76 1.08 -38.30
N LEU A 112 11.47 2.01 -38.95
CA LEU A 112 10.97 2.72 -40.12
C LEU A 112 10.59 1.79 -41.27
N HIS A 113 11.35 0.72 -41.48
CA HIS A 113 11.03 -0.31 -42.47
C HIS A 113 9.66 -0.92 -42.21
N ASN A 114 9.40 -1.37 -40.98
CA ASN A 114 8.14 -2.00 -40.60
C ASN A 114 6.96 -1.03 -40.67
N ILE A 115 7.17 0.24 -40.33
CA ILE A 115 6.15 1.28 -40.45
C ILE A 115 5.79 1.52 -41.91
N GLN A 116 6.78 1.64 -42.79
CA GLN A 116 6.53 1.81 -44.22
C GLN A 116 5.86 0.57 -44.83
N LEU A 117 6.29 -0.63 -44.44
CA LEU A 117 5.67 -1.88 -44.87
C LEU A 117 4.21 -1.96 -44.42
N HIS A 118 3.93 -1.64 -43.15
CA HIS A 118 2.57 -1.62 -42.63
C HIS A 118 1.70 -0.61 -43.39
N LYS A 119 2.17 0.63 -43.57
CA LYS A 119 1.43 1.66 -44.35
C LYS A 119 1.20 1.23 -45.81
N PHE A 120 2.14 0.50 -46.40
CA PHE A 120 1.97 -0.07 -47.74
C PHE A 120 0.88 -1.15 -47.74
N LEU A 121 0.93 -2.12 -46.82
CA LEU A 121 -0.07 -3.18 -46.71
C LEU A 121 -1.48 -2.63 -46.38
N ASP A 122 -1.56 -1.57 -45.58
CA ASP A 122 -2.79 -0.89 -45.17
C ASP A 122 -3.54 -0.26 -46.38
N GLN A 123 -2.82 0.13 -47.43
CA GLN A 123 -3.43 0.63 -48.67
C GLN A 123 -4.08 -0.48 -49.52
N HIS A 124 -3.80 -1.76 -49.23
CA HIS A 124 -4.32 -2.89 -49.98
C HIS A 124 -5.53 -3.52 -49.30
N PHE A 125 -6.71 -2.97 -49.60
CA PHE A 125 -8.00 -3.48 -49.10
C PHE A 125 -8.34 -4.86 -49.67
N LEU A 126 -8.81 -5.76 -48.81
CA LEU A 126 -9.31 -7.09 -49.16
C LEU A 126 -10.45 -7.03 -50.17
N GLU A 127 -11.31 -6.01 -50.06
CA GLU A 127 -12.43 -5.79 -50.98
C GLU A 127 -11.98 -5.75 -52.45
N ASN A 128 -10.88 -5.05 -52.72
CA ASN A 128 -10.38 -4.76 -54.07
C ASN A 128 -9.55 -5.90 -54.70
N HIS A 129 -9.25 -6.97 -53.96
CA HIS A 129 -8.36 -8.04 -54.44
C HIS A 129 -9.10 -9.37 -54.58
N ASN A 130 -8.87 -10.09 -55.67
CA ASN A 130 -9.40 -11.44 -55.83
C ASN A 130 -8.47 -12.44 -55.14
N ILE A 131 -8.97 -13.12 -54.09
CA ILE A 131 -8.21 -14.08 -53.29
C ILE A 131 -8.92 -15.44 -53.41
N PRO A 132 -8.21 -16.52 -53.81
CA PRO A 132 -8.83 -17.82 -54.00
C PRO A 132 -9.64 -18.29 -52.79
N GLY A 133 -10.91 -18.63 -53.01
CA GLY A 133 -11.82 -19.11 -51.97
C GLY A 133 -12.34 -18.05 -51.00
N VAL A 134 -11.95 -16.78 -51.15
CA VAL A 134 -12.42 -15.64 -50.32
C VAL A 134 -13.32 -14.72 -51.14
N GLY A 135 -14.57 -15.16 -51.32
CA GLY A 135 -15.62 -14.38 -52.00
C GLY A 135 -16.24 -13.27 -51.14
N PRO A 136 -17.21 -12.51 -51.69
CA PRO A 136 -17.79 -11.32 -51.05
C PRO A 136 -18.31 -11.54 -49.62
N THR A 137 -19.06 -12.64 -49.39
CA THR A 137 -19.59 -12.97 -48.05
C THR A 137 -18.48 -13.15 -47.02
N ARG A 138 -17.38 -13.83 -47.40
CA ARG A 138 -16.23 -14.06 -46.53
C ARG A 138 -15.48 -12.77 -46.25
N LYS A 139 -15.32 -11.90 -47.25
CA LYS A 139 -14.74 -10.55 -47.05
C LYS A 139 -15.56 -9.70 -46.09
N ALA A 140 -16.89 -9.72 -46.21
CA ALA A 140 -17.77 -9.02 -45.27
C ALA A 140 -17.65 -9.56 -43.85
N THR A 141 -17.48 -10.88 -43.68
CA THR A 141 -17.17 -11.47 -42.37
C THR A 141 -15.83 -10.96 -41.84
N LEU A 142 -14.76 -10.99 -42.64
CA LEU A 142 -13.45 -10.48 -42.24
C LEU A 142 -13.52 -9.01 -41.77
N ALA A 143 -14.22 -8.16 -42.53
CA ALA A 143 -14.41 -6.74 -42.18
C ALA A 143 -15.16 -6.57 -40.85
N SER A 144 -16.19 -7.38 -40.58
CA SER A 144 -16.92 -7.38 -39.30
C SER A 144 -16.03 -7.73 -38.09
N PHE A 145 -14.91 -8.42 -38.33
CA PHE A 145 -13.89 -8.73 -37.33
C PHE A 145 -12.70 -7.75 -37.34
N GLY A 146 -12.80 -6.65 -38.10
CA GLY A 146 -11.75 -5.63 -38.22
C GLY A 146 -10.58 -6.04 -39.11
N ILE A 147 -10.75 -7.03 -39.99
CA ILE A 147 -9.74 -7.42 -40.97
C ILE A 147 -10.19 -6.87 -42.33
N GLU A 148 -9.69 -5.70 -42.71
CA GLU A 148 -10.12 -5.00 -43.92
C GLU A 148 -8.99 -4.87 -44.93
N THR A 149 -7.75 -4.76 -44.47
CA THR A 149 -6.56 -4.52 -45.28
C THR A 149 -5.58 -5.69 -45.21
N ALA A 150 -4.54 -5.66 -46.05
CA ALA A 150 -3.46 -6.63 -45.95
C ALA A 150 -2.65 -6.48 -44.64
N ALA A 151 -2.67 -5.31 -44.00
CA ALA A 151 -1.97 -5.10 -42.73
C ALA A 151 -2.62 -5.87 -41.57
N ASP A 152 -3.95 -6.04 -41.60
CA ASP A 152 -4.73 -6.72 -40.56
C ASP A 152 -4.66 -8.25 -40.63
N VAL A 153 -4.21 -8.78 -41.78
CA VAL A 153 -4.14 -10.21 -42.03
C VAL A 153 -2.98 -10.81 -41.25
N THR A 154 -3.29 -11.59 -40.21
CA THR A 154 -2.34 -12.43 -39.51
C THR A 154 -2.90 -13.85 -39.41
N TRP A 155 -2.02 -14.85 -39.30
CA TRP A 155 -2.47 -16.24 -39.14
C TRP A 155 -3.43 -16.40 -37.96
N SER A 156 -3.10 -15.78 -36.82
CA SER A 156 -3.89 -15.88 -35.60
C SER A 156 -5.19 -15.09 -35.65
N SER A 157 -5.23 -13.92 -36.31
CA SER A 157 -6.47 -13.13 -36.46
C SER A 157 -7.48 -13.86 -37.34
N VAL A 158 -7.04 -14.44 -38.46
CA VAL A 158 -7.91 -15.14 -39.39
C VAL A 158 -8.38 -16.49 -38.87
N MET A 159 -7.49 -17.29 -38.25
CA MET A 159 -7.82 -18.64 -37.76
C MET A 159 -8.82 -18.64 -36.58
N LYS A 160 -8.98 -17.50 -35.89
CA LYS A 160 -9.99 -17.33 -34.84
C LYS A 160 -11.41 -17.18 -35.38
N ILE A 161 -11.58 -16.85 -36.66
CA ILE A 161 -12.88 -16.58 -37.25
C ILE A 161 -13.53 -17.90 -37.65
N ASN A 162 -14.76 -18.15 -37.17
CA ASN A 162 -15.49 -19.36 -37.51
C ASN A 162 -15.71 -19.45 -39.04
N GLY A 163 -15.46 -20.62 -39.62
CA GLY A 163 -15.53 -20.84 -41.07
C GLY A 163 -14.27 -20.47 -41.85
N PHE A 164 -13.23 -19.92 -41.21
CA PHE A 164 -11.90 -19.70 -41.79
C PHE A 164 -10.93 -20.78 -41.28
N GLY A 165 -10.93 -21.93 -41.95
CA GLY A 165 -10.01 -23.04 -41.68
C GLY A 165 -8.60 -22.80 -42.24
N GLN A 166 -7.67 -23.70 -41.92
CA GLN A 166 -6.25 -23.60 -42.30
C GLN A 166 -6.00 -23.26 -43.78
N LYS A 167 -6.79 -23.82 -44.70
CA LYS A 167 -6.65 -23.55 -46.14
C LYS A 167 -6.88 -22.07 -46.44
N LEU A 168 -7.99 -21.49 -45.99
CA LEU A 168 -8.32 -20.09 -46.28
C LEU A 168 -7.39 -19.12 -45.55
N THR A 169 -6.97 -19.48 -44.33
CA THR A 169 -5.96 -18.73 -43.59
C THR A 169 -4.65 -18.68 -44.37
N ARG A 170 -4.22 -19.80 -44.94
CA ARG A 170 -3.02 -19.86 -45.78
C ARG A 170 -3.15 -18.98 -47.03
N GLU A 171 -4.25 -19.06 -47.76
CA GLU A 171 -4.48 -18.22 -48.97
C GLU A 171 -4.39 -16.72 -48.65
N LEU A 172 -4.98 -16.29 -47.53
CA LEU A 172 -4.93 -14.89 -47.09
C LEU A 172 -3.51 -14.45 -46.71
N VAL A 173 -2.79 -15.30 -45.97
CA VAL A 173 -1.42 -15.03 -45.55
C VAL A 173 -0.45 -15.04 -46.75
N ASP A 174 -0.62 -15.97 -47.69
CA ASP A 174 0.18 -16.04 -48.92
C ASP A 174 -0.07 -14.84 -49.83
N TRP A 175 -1.31 -14.38 -49.92
CA TRP A 175 -1.66 -13.12 -50.59
C TRP A 175 -0.96 -11.92 -49.95
N ARG A 176 -1.02 -11.78 -48.61
CA ARG A 176 -0.30 -10.73 -47.88
C ARG A 176 1.21 -10.82 -48.14
N HIS A 177 1.82 -12.00 -48.06
CA HIS A 177 3.24 -12.19 -48.37
C HIS A 177 3.58 -11.84 -49.83
N GLY A 178 2.65 -12.05 -50.76
CA GLY A 178 2.77 -11.58 -52.13
C GLY A 178 2.88 -10.06 -52.24
N LEU A 179 2.12 -9.33 -51.44
CA LEU A 179 2.23 -7.87 -51.34
C LEU A 179 3.55 -7.46 -50.66
N GLU A 180 3.94 -8.11 -49.57
CA GLU A 180 5.22 -7.84 -48.89
C GLU A 180 6.42 -7.98 -49.83
N ARG A 181 6.42 -8.98 -50.73
CA ARG A 181 7.48 -9.14 -51.74
C ARG A 181 7.55 -7.99 -52.76
N ARG A 182 6.46 -7.26 -52.95
CA ARG A 182 6.37 -6.10 -53.86
C ARG A 182 6.73 -4.79 -53.18
N PHE A 183 6.81 -4.78 -51.85
CA PHE A 183 7.17 -3.60 -51.09
C PHE A 183 8.63 -3.21 -51.35
N VAL A 184 8.85 -1.93 -51.63
CA VAL A 184 10.19 -1.34 -51.79
C VAL A 184 10.37 -0.31 -50.69
N PHE A 185 11.31 -0.59 -49.78
CA PHE A 185 11.67 0.33 -48.71
C PHE A 185 12.34 1.60 -49.27
N ASN A 186 11.85 2.77 -48.85
CA ASN A 186 12.43 4.05 -49.22
C ASN A 186 13.00 4.77 -47.98
N PRO A 187 14.33 4.71 -47.73
CA PRO A 187 14.94 5.38 -46.59
C PRO A 187 14.88 6.91 -46.70
N ALA A 188 14.83 7.47 -47.91
CA ALA A 188 14.83 8.92 -48.14
C ALA A 188 13.50 9.58 -47.75
N LYS A 189 12.39 8.82 -47.73
CA LYS A 189 11.10 9.31 -47.24
C LYS A 189 11.13 9.68 -45.75
N GLY A 190 12.07 9.10 -45.00
CA GLY A 190 12.23 9.36 -43.57
C GLY A 190 11.01 8.94 -42.75
N VAL A 191 11.01 9.33 -41.49
CA VAL A 191 9.89 9.15 -40.56
C VAL A 191 8.79 10.15 -40.87
N ASP A 192 7.52 9.72 -40.77
CA ASP A 192 6.36 10.57 -40.98
C ASP A 192 6.33 11.75 -39.99
N PRO A 193 6.17 13.00 -40.47
CA PRO A 193 6.02 14.16 -39.58
C PRO A 193 4.87 14.02 -38.58
N ALA A 194 3.78 13.34 -38.93
CA ALA A 194 2.65 13.13 -38.04
C ALA A 194 3.02 12.22 -36.85
N ASP A 195 3.81 11.17 -37.10
CA ASP A 195 4.28 10.26 -36.05
C ASP A 195 5.21 10.99 -35.08
N ILE A 196 6.10 11.85 -35.59
CA ILE A 196 6.97 12.72 -34.78
C ILE A 196 6.16 13.73 -33.97
N ALA A 197 5.16 14.36 -34.59
CA ALA A 197 4.28 15.33 -33.94
C ALA A 197 3.50 14.69 -32.79
N ALA A 198 2.96 13.49 -32.99
CA ALA A 198 2.24 12.72 -31.97
C ALA A 198 3.15 12.40 -30.76
N ILE A 199 4.39 11.96 -31.00
CA ILE A 199 5.37 11.74 -29.93
C ILE A 199 5.65 13.04 -29.18
N ASN A 200 5.96 14.13 -29.90
CA ASN A 200 6.25 15.43 -29.27
C ASN A 200 5.06 15.95 -28.46
N GLN A 201 3.83 15.79 -28.95
CA GLN A 201 2.62 16.19 -28.23
C GLN A 201 2.46 15.38 -26.95
N ARG A 202 2.60 14.05 -27.00
CA ARG A 202 2.51 13.16 -25.83
C ARG A 202 3.53 13.54 -24.77
N PHE A 203 4.80 13.74 -25.17
CA PHE A 203 5.85 14.14 -24.24
C PHE A 203 5.67 15.59 -23.74
N GLY A 204 5.17 16.49 -24.56
CA GLY A 204 4.83 17.86 -24.15
C GLY A 204 3.69 17.90 -23.12
N GLN A 205 2.67 17.07 -23.27
CA GLN A 205 1.60 16.89 -22.27
C GLN A 205 2.17 16.34 -20.96
N LYS A 206 2.95 15.25 -21.04
CA LYS A 206 3.60 14.64 -19.88
C LYS A 206 4.49 15.65 -19.14
N ARG A 207 5.28 16.44 -19.88
CA ARG A 207 6.13 17.50 -19.33
C ARG A 207 5.30 18.53 -18.56
N ARG A 208 4.25 19.08 -19.18
CA ARG A 208 3.36 20.07 -18.52
C ARG A 208 2.70 19.51 -17.26
N GLN A 209 2.29 18.25 -17.28
CA GLN A 209 1.70 17.60 -16.11
C GLN A 209 2.72 17.50 -14.96
N ILE A 210 3.94 17.05 -15.25
CA ILE A 210 4.99 16.93 -14.25
C ILE A 210 5.41 18.32 -13.72
N GLU A 211 5.61 19.29 -14.62
CA GLU A 211 5.92 20.69 -14.25
C GLU A 211 4.83 21.27 -13.34
N GLY A 212 3.54 21.07 -13.67
CA GLY A 212 2.43 21.52 -12.84
C GLY A 212 2.45 20.90 -11.44
N SER A 213 2.68 19.58 -11.34
CA SER A 213 2.79 18.89 -10.05
C SER A 213 3.99 19.33 -9.22
N LEU A 214 5.14 19.59 -9.87
CA LEU A 214 6.35 20.09 -9.21
C LEU A 214 6.18 21.53 -8.71
N LEU A 215 5.56 22.40 -9.50
CA LEU A 215 5.26 23.79 -9.12
C LEU A 215 4.26 23.87 -7.95
N ALA A 216 3.26 22.98 -7.91
CA ALA A 216 2.31 22.87 -6.80
C ALA A 216 2.90 22.13 -5.57
N GLY A 217 4.05 21.47 -5.73
CA GLY A 217 4.68 20.63 -4.71
C GLY A 217 4.95 21.33 -3.37
N PRO A 218 5.61 22.51 -3.35
CA PRO A 218 5.87 23.24 -2.12
C PRO A 218 4.60 23.62 -1.36
N GLU A 219 3.55 24.05 -2.05
CA GLU A 219 2.27 24.40 -1.44
C GLU A 219 1.61 23.16 -0.80
N HIS A 220 1.60 22.03 -1.50
CA HIS A 220 1.11 20.77 -0.92
C HIS A 220 1.91 20.33 0.31
N LEU A 221 3.25 20.49 0.30
CA LEU A 221 4.08 20.18 1.46
C LEU A 221 3.76 21.10 2.64
N ASN A 222 3.57 22.40 2.41
CA ASN A 222 3.17 23.35 3.45
C ASN A 222 1.80 22.99 4.05
N GLN A 223 0.83 22.61 3.22
CA GLN A 223 -0.48 22.16 3.68
C GLN A 223 -0.38 20.90 4.54
N ILE A 224 0.42 19.91 4.12
CA ILE A 224 0.67 18.69 4.91
C ILE A 224 1.33 19.04 6.25
N CYS A 225 2.34 19.92 6.25
CA CYS A 225 2.97 20.40 7.49
C CYS A 225 1.96 21.05 8.43
N GLY A 226 1.11 21.95 7.90
CA GLY A 226 0.05 22.60 8.67
C GLY A 226 -0.92 21.59 9.29
N GLN A 227 -1.35 20.59 8.52
CA GLN A 227 -2.22 19.51 9.01
C GLN A 227 -1.53 18.68 10.10
N ILE A 228 -0.27 18.28 9.93
CA ILE A 228 0.48 17.52 10.94
C ILE A 228 0.62 18.34 12.22
N LEU A 229 0.97 19.63 12.13
CA LEU A 229 1.07 20.51 13.30
C LEU A 229 -0.27 20.65 14.02
N GLN A 230 -1.37 20.79 13.29
CA GLN A 230 -2.71 20.85 13.88
C GLN A 230 -3.08 19.55 14.59
N GLN A 231 -2.81 18.39 13.97
CA GLN A 231 -3.04 17.08 14.58
C GLN A 231 -2.20 16.89 15.85
N ARG A 232 -0.94 17.32 15.84
CA ARG A 232 -0.07 17.31 17.02
C ARG A 232 -0.66 18.14 18.16
N ILE A 233 -1.14 19.36 17.88
CA ILE A 233 -1.77 20.21 18.89
C ILE A 233 -3.01 19.53 19.50
N GLN A 234 -3.83 18.86 18.68
CA GLN A 234 -5.06 18.19 19.12
C GLN A 234 -4.80 16.92 19.93
N THR A 235 -3.76 16.14 19.58
CA THR A 235 -3.50 14.83 20.18
C THR A 235 -2.50 14.87 21.35
N LEU A 236 -1.70 15.93 21.46
CA LEU A 236 -0.71 16.11 22.53
C LEU A 236 -1.31 16.05 23.95
N PRO A 237 -2.47 16.66 24.25
CA PRO A 237 -3.09 16.55 25.57
C PRO A 237 -3.43 15.11 25.93
N THR A 238 -3.94 14.32 24.97
CA THR A 238 -4.32 12.92 25.16
C THR A 238 -3.11 12.05 25.53
N ILE A 239 -1.98 12.25 24.86
CA ILE A 239 -0.73 11.53 25.17
C ILE A 239 -0.19 11.93 26.54
N ARG A 240 -0.20 13.24 26.85
CA ARG A 240 0.24 13.72 28.16
C ARG A 240 -0.61 13.13 29.28
N ALA A 241 -1.93 13.08 29.10
CA ALA A 241 -2.84 12.48 30.07
C ALA A 241 -2.58 10.97 30.25
N ALA A 242 -2.39 10.23 29.15
CA ALA A 242 -2.07 8.80 29.21
C ALA A 242 -0.71 8.54 29.90
N ALA A 243 0.31 9.36 29.62
CA ALA A 243 1.61 9.27 30.28
C ALA A 243 1.52 9.57 31.79
N GLN A 244 0.72 10.57 32.17
CA GLN A 244 0.46 10.89 33.59
C GLN A 244 -0.26 9.74 34.30
N GLN A 245 -1.24 9.09 33.65
CA GLN A 245 -1.94 7.93 34.22
C GLN A 245 -0.99 6.75 34.46
N VAL A 246 -0.06 6.49 33.52
CA VAL A 246 0.97 5.46 33.73
C VAL A 246 1.85 5.81 34.92
N ALA A 247 2.37 7.05 34.98
CA ALA A 247 3.23 7.48 36.08
C ALA A 247 2.52 7.41 37.45
N GLN A 248 1.24 7.79 37.51
CA GLN A 248 0.44 7.69 38.72
C GLN A 248 0.23 6.22 39.12
N ALA A 249 -0.14 5.34 38.19
CA ALA A 249 -0.33 3.93 38.48
C ALA A 249 0.97 3.22 38.92
N GLU A 250 2.13 3.63 38.38
CA GLU A 250 3.43 3.15 38.83
C GLU A 250 3.77 3.62 40.25
N ALA A 251 3.52 4.90 40.56
CA ALA A 251 3.70 5.44 41.90
C ALA A 251 2.77 4.74 42.92
N ASP A 252 1.50 4.55 42.56
CA ASP A 252 0.53 3.84 43.40
C ASP A 252 0.98 2.39 43.63
N LEU A 253 1.46 1.68 42.60
CA LEU A 253 1.98 0.33 42.78
C LEU A 253 3.23 0.29 43.70
N ALA A 254 4.10 1.29 43.60
CA ALA A 254 5.33 1.39 44.39
C ALA A 254 5.09 1.72 45.89
N LEU A 255 3.92 2.27 46.24
CA LEU A 255 3.55 2.61 47.62
C LEU A 255 3.05 1.40 48.44
N LEU A 256 2.92 0.21 47.83
CA LEU A 256 2.61 -1.07 48.51
C LEU A 256 3.87 -1.72 49.12
#